data_AF-A0A1G8HR46-F1
#
_entry.id   AF-A0A1G8HR46-F1
#
_cell.length_a   1.000
_cell.length_b   1.000
_cell.length_c   1.000
_cell.angle_alpha   90.00
_cell.angle_beta   90.00
_cell.angle_gamma   90.00
#
_symmetry.space_group_name_H-M   'P 1'
#
loop_
_entity.id
_entity.type
_entity.pdbx_description
1 polymer ?
#
loop_
_entity_poly.entity_id
_entity_poly.type
_entity_poly.pdbx_seq_one_letter_code
_entity_poly.pdbx_strand_id
1 'polypeptide(L)'
;MSLNLSSNGPAYVSREIRQGVPLSYVSEKLSHAIIDTHAAGVAHPEARKRLSHVMYSQTKAFLALHNVLGAADAQGLPELLLDMERHELHSWIAAVVKHGDLLGTGDA
;
A
#
# COMPACT_ATOMS: atom_id res chain seq x y z
N MET A 1 13.03 -29.71 8.15
CA MET A 1 12.22 -29.52 6.92
C MET A 1 12.10 -28.03 6.68
N SER A 2 12.85 -27.48 5.73
CA SER A 2 12.71 -26.07 5.34
C SER A 2 11.48 -25.94 4.44
N LEU A 3 10.41 -25.33 4.94
CA LEU A 3 9.28 -24.94 4.09
C LEU A 3 9.81 -23.91 3.09
N ASN A 4 9.83 -24.29 1.80
CA ASN A 4 10.09 -23.37 0.71
C ASN A 4 8.87 -22.45 0.56
N LEU A 5 8.75 -21.49 1.47
CA LEU A 5 7.76 -20.43 1.41
C LEU A 5 8.23 -19.47 0.32
N SER A 6 7.79 -19.73 -0.91
CA SER A 6 7.77 -18.72 -1.96
C SER A 6 7.23 -17.41 -1.37
N SER A 7 8.00 -16.33 -1.42
CA SER A 7 7.55 -14.98 -1.02
C SER A 7 6.31 -14.54 -1.79
N ASN A 8 6.07 -15.17 -2.95
CA ASN A 8 4.84 -15.06 -3.72
C ASN A 8 3.81 -16.04 -3.12
N GLY A 9 3.08 -15.58 -2.09
CA GLY A 9 1.98 -16.32 -1.48
C GLY A 9 0.79 -16.53 -2.44
N PRO A 10 -0.31 -17.15 -1.99
CA PRO A 10 -1.45 -17.53 -2.83
C PRO A 10 -2.04 -16.40 -3.68
N ALA A 11 -1.93 -15.15 -3.21
CA ALA A 11 -2.38 -13.97 -3.93
C ALA A 11 -1.65 -13.72 -5.26
N TYR A 12 -0.42 -14.21 -5.41
CA TYR A 12 0.43 -14.02 -6.60
C TYR A 12 0.32 -15.15 -7.63
N VAL A 13 -0.34 -16.26 -7.29
CA VAL A 13 -0.47 -17.44 -8.17
C VAL A 13 -1.89 -17.61 -8.72
N SER A 14 -2.86 -16.86 -8.18
CA SER A 14 -4.25 -16.89 -8.65
C SER A 14 -4.45 -15.93 -9.82
N ARG A 15 -5.01 -16.43 -10.93
CA ARG A 15 -5.36 -15.60 -12.09
C ARG A 15 -6.85 -15.26 -12.07
N GLU A 16 -7.16 -13.97 -11.90
CA GLU A 16 -8.53 -13.47 -11.89
C GLU A 16 -8.78 -12.54 -13.08
N ILE A 17 -9.94 -12.68 -13.73
CA ILE A 17 -10.40 -11.74 -14.76
C ILE A 17 -11.24 -10.68 -14.06
N ARG A 18 -10.75 -9.44 -14.02
CA ARG A 18 -11.48 -8.32 -13.41
C ARG A 18 -12.38 -7.62 -14.43
N GLN A 19 -13.64 -7.38 -14.05
CA GLN A 19 -14.58 -6.50 -14.76
C GLN A 19 -14.97 -5.35 -13.82
N GLY A 20 -14.82 -4.10 -14.25
CA GLY A 20 -15.12 -2.93 -13.43
C GLY A 20 -14.21 -1.74 -13.72
N VAL A 21 -14.12 -0.82 -12.76
CA VAL A 21 -13.30 0.39 -12.88
C VAL A 21 -11.80 0.05 -13.08
N PRO A 22 -11.05 0.86 -13.86
CA PRO A 22 -9.63 0.63 -14.07
C PRO A 22 -8.84 0.59 -12.75
N LEU A 23 -7.84 -0.29 -12.65
CA LEU A 23 -6.99 -0.38 -11.45
C LEU A 23 -6.19 0.90 -11.20
N SER A 24 -5.90 1.67 -12.23
CA SER A 24 -5.27 2.99 -12.11
C SER A 24 -6.16 3.96 -11.34
N TYR A 25 -7.47 3.93 -11.59
CA TYR A 25 -8.45 4.71 -10.85
C TYR A 25 -8.51 4.27 -9.38
N VAL A 26 -8.53 2.95 -9.12
CA VAL A 26 -8.50 2.43 -7.74
C VAL A 26 -7.22 2.83 -7.02
N SER A 27 -6.07 2.74 -7.71
CA SER A 27 -4.77 3.19 -7.19
C SER A 27 -4.81 4.66 -6.80
N GLU A 28 -5.33 5.53 -7.67
CA GLU A 28 -5.47 6.97 -7.40
C GLU A 28 -6.31 7.22 -6.13
N LYS A 29 -7.43 6.52 -5.96
CA LYS A 29 -8.30 6.71 -4.79
C LYS A 29 -7.68 6.18 -3.50
N LEU A 30 -6.95 5.07 -3.56
CA LEU A 30 -6.19 4.58 -2.40
C LEU A 30 -5.06 5.55 -2.03
N SER A 31 -4.36 6.14 -3.00
CA SER A 31 -3.36 7.18 -2.75
C SER A 31 -3.96 8.38 -2.02
N HIS A 32 -5.14 8.87 -2.47
CA HIS A 32 -5.83 9.97 -1.79
C HIS A 32 -6.25 9.58 -0.36
N ALA A 33 -6.77 8.37 -0.14
CA ALA A 33 -7.16 7.92 1.20
C ALA A 33 -5.96 7.90 2.18
N ILE A 34 -4.78 7.50 1.71
CA ILE A 34 -3.53 7.54 2.50
C ILE A 34 -3.15 8.99 2.82
N ILE A 35 -3.21 9.89 1.84
CA ILE A 35 -2.91 11.33 2.02
C ILE A 35 -3.88 11.98 3.01
N ASP A 36 -5.18 11.67 2.91
CA ASP A 36 -6.19 12.22 3.80
C ASP A 36 -6.02 11.70 5.24
N THR A 37 -5.69 10.41 5.40
CA THR A 37 -5.40 9.82 6.71
C THR A 37 -4.15 10.43 7.35
N HIS A 38 -3.10 10.70 6.55
CA HIS A 38 -1.92 11.46 7.00
C HIS A 38 -2.29 12.87 7.45
N ALA A 39 -3.02 13.62 6.62
CA ALA A 39 -3.44 14.96 6.97
C ALA A 39 -4.28 14.98 8.26
N ALA A 40 -5.15 13.99 8.46
CA ALA A 40 -5.90 13.83 9.70
C ALA A 40 -4.98 13.52 10.90
N GLY A 41 -3.94 12.70 10.73
CA GLY A 41 -2.97 12.40 11.79
C GLY A 41 -2.09 13.59 12.18
N VAL A 42 -1.81 14.47 11.23
CA VAL A 42 -1.14 15.76 11.46
C VAL A 42 -2.07 16.72 12.21
N ALA A 43 -3.33 16.82 11.80
CA ALA A 43 -4.31 17.72 12.41
C ALA A 43 -4.78 17.27 13.81
N HIS A 44 -4.80 15.96 14.06
CA HIS A 44 -5.32 15.34 15.28
C HIS A 44 -4.33 14.35 15.89
N PRO A 45 -3.25 14.83 16.55
CA PRO A 45 -2.25 13.97 17.17
C PRO A 45 -2.84 12.96 18.17
N GLU A 46 -3.91 13.32 18.86
CA GLU A 46 -4.64 12.45 19.79
C GLU A 46 -5.30 11.23 19.11
N ALA A 47 -5.62 11.35 17.82
CA ALA A 47 -6.25 10.28 17.04
C ALA A 47 -5.22 9.37 16.35
N ARG A 48 -3.92 9.70 16.37
CA ARG A 48 -2.85 8.98 15.63
C ARG A 48 -2.89 7.47 15.83
N LYS A 49 -3.05 6.99 17.08
CA LYS A 49 -3.10 5.55 17.35
C LYS A 49 -4.25 4.85 16.64
N ARG A 50 -5.41 5.49 16.54
CA ARG A 50 -6.55 4.93 15.79
C ARG A 50 -6.32 5.03 14.30
N LEU A 51 -5.76 6.15 13.84
CA LEU A 51 -5.43 6.38 12.43
C LEU A 51 -4.33 5.44 11.93
N SER A 52 -3.43 4.94 12.77
CA SER A 52 -2.40 3.97 12.34
C SER A 52 -3.02 2.63 11.91
N HIS A 53 -4.13 2.21 12.53
CA HIS A 53 -4.89 1.05 12.06
C HIS A 53 -5.56 1.29 10.70
N VAL A 54 -6.10 2.51 10.48
CA VAL A 54 -6.68 2.90 9.18
C VAL A 54 -5.58 2.92 8.11
N MET A 55 -4.48 3.60 8.41
CA MET A 55 -3.28 3.68 7.57
C MET A 55 -2.75 2.29 7.22
N TYR A 56 -2.70 1.36 8.18
CA TYR A 56 -2.28 -0.03 7.95
C TYR A 56 -3.11 -0.71 6.86
N SER A 57 -4.43 -0.69 7.01
CA SER A 57 -5.34 -1.36 6.06
C SER A 57 -5.28 -0.76 4.65
N GLN A 58 -5.26 0.57 4.54
CA GLN A 58 -5.16 1.27 3.27
C GLN A 58 -3.80 1.05 2.60
N THR A 59 -2.72 1.13 3.36
CA THR A 59 -1.35 0.89 2.88
C THR A 59 -1.20 -0.54 2.39
N LYS A 60 -1.71 -1.52 3.14
CA LYS A 60 -1.69 -2.93 2.72
C LYS A 60 -2.46 -3.16 1.42
N ALA A 61 -3.65 -2.56 1.28
CA ALA A 61 -4.43 -2.65 0.04
C ALA A 61 -3.72 -1.98 -1.14
N PHE A 62 -3.10 -0.82 -0.92
CA PHE A 62 -2.34 -0.10 -1.93
C PHE A 62 -1.11 -0.88 -2.39
N LEU A 63 -0.33 -1.44 -1.45
CA LEU A 63 0.84 -2.26 -1.77
C LEU A 63 0.46 -3.57 -2.46
N ALA A 64 -0.65 -4.21 -2.04
CA ALA A 64 -1.18 -5.40 -2.72
C ALA A 64 -1.61 -5.09 -4.15
N LEU A 65 -2.27 -3.95 -4.38
CA LEU A 65 -2.70 -3.52 -5.71
C LEU A 65 -1.52 -3.33 -6.66
N HIS A 66 -0.38 -2.88 -6.14
CA HIS A 66 0.86 -2.64 -6.88
C HIS A 66 1.84 -3.83 -6.85
N ASN A 67 1.38 -5.01 -6.42
CA ASN A 67 2.18 -6.23 -6.31
C ASN A 67 3.45 -6.13 -5.44
N VAL A 68 3.53 -5.12 -4.57
CA VAL A 68 4.65 -4.87 -3.65
C VAL A 68 4.29 -5.21 -2.21
N LEU A 69 3.42 -6.20 -1.99
CA LEU A 69 2.95 -6.59 -0.65
C LEU A 69 4.09 -7.01 0.28
N GLY A 70 5.22 -7.50 -0.25
CA GLY A 70 6.42 -7.80 0.55
C GLY A 70 6.99 -6.57 1.28
N ALA A 71 6.73 -5.34 0.81
CA ALA A 71 7.08 -4.11 1.52
C ALA A 71 6.16 -3.81 2.71
N ALA A 72 4.97 -4.42 2.76
CA ALA A 72 3.98 -4.20 3.83
C ALA A 72 4.37 -4.89 5.16
N ASP A 73 5.31 -5.83 5.13
CA ASP A 73 5.80 -6.54 6.32
C ASP A 73 6.87 -5.74 7.09
N ALA A 74 7.25 -4.55 6.61
CA ALA A 74 8.08 -3.62 7.37
C ALA A 74 7.34 -3.20 8.66
N GLN A 75 7.83 -3.65 9.81
CA GLN A 75 7.28 -3.27 11.12
C GLN A 75 7.23 -1.75 11.25
N GLY A 76 6.07 -1.23 11.67
CA GLY A 76 5.88 0.21 11.93
C GLY A 76 5.70 1.07 10.70
N LEU A 77 5.52 0.49 9.49
CA LEU A 77 5.24 1.26 8.28
C LEU A 77 4.04 2.23 8.44
N PRO A 78 2.90 1.86 9.05
CA PRO A 78 1.78 2.80 9.21
C PRO A 78 2.12 4.01 10.08
N GLU A 79 2.84 3.79 11.17
CA GLU A 79 3.33 4.85 12.06
C GLU A 79 4.35 5.74 11.33
N LEU A 80 5.29 5.14 10.60
CA LEU A 80 6.26 5.86 9.79
C LEU A 80 5.58 6.78 8.76
N LEU A 81 4.60 6.26 8.02
CA LEU A 81 3.86 7.04 7.03
C LEU A 81 3.10 8.20 7.66
N LEU A 82 2.59 8.05 8.89
CA LEU A 82 1.92 9.12 9.63
C LEU A 82 2.91 10.19 10.14
N ASP A 83 4.17 9.82 10.36
CA ASP A 83 5.20 10.70 10.89
C ASP A 83 6.03 11.42 9.81
N MET A 84 5.99 10.93 8.57
CA MET A 84 6.61 11.58 7.40
C MET A 84 6.12 13.02 7.21
N GLU A 85 6.99 13.85 6.64
CA GLU A 85 6.53 15.10 6.06
C GLU A 85 5.62 14.82 4.84
N ARG A 86 4.69 15.73 4.56
CA ARG A 86 3.75 15.59 3.44
C ARG A 86 4.46 15.30 2.12
N HIS A 87 5.55 16.01 1.83
CA HIS A 87 6.27 15.85 0.57
C HIS A 87 6.98 14.49 0.46
N GLU A 88 7.44 13.93 1.58
CA GLU A 88 8.03 12.59 1.66
C GLU A 88 6.97 11.53 1.40
N LEU A 89 5.78 11.68 2.00
CA LEU A 89 4.65 10.77 1.76
C LEU A 89 4.26 10.75 0.27
N HIS A 90 4.15 11.91 -0.37
CA HIS A 90 3.85 11.98 -1.81
C HIS A 90 4.93 11.30 -2.65
N SER A 91 6.20 11.49 -2.29
CA SER A 91 7.33 10.86 -2.98
C SER A 91 7.31 9.33 -2.81
N TRP A 92 6.98 8.85 -1.61
CA TRP A 92 6.81 7.43 -1.32
C TRP A 92 5.66 6.81 -2.15
N ILE A 93 4.49 7.46 -2.20
CA ILE A 93 3.35 7.02 -3.03
C ILE A 93 3.77 6.95 -4.51
N ALA A 94 4.45 7.99 -5.01
CA ALA A 94 4.91 8.04 -6.39
C ALA A 94 5.92 6.91 -6.70
N ALA A 95 6.80 6.58 -5.75
CA ALA A 95 7.74 5.48 -5.90
C ALA A 95 7.01 4.13 -5.99
N VAL A 96 5.99 3.88 -5.14
CA VAL A 96 5.17 2.67 -5.22
C VAL A 96 4.45 2.57 -6.56
N VAL A 97 3.85 3.65 -7.06
CA VAL A 97 3.16 3.66 -8.37
C VAL A 97 4.15 3.42 -9.52
N LYS A 98 5.35 4.00 -9.44
CA LYS A 98 6.36 3.91 -10.51
C LYS A 98 7.01 2.53 -10.60
N HIS A 99 7.30 1.92 -9.44
CA HIS A 99 8.04 0.67 -9.36
C HIS A 99 7.17 -0.56 -9.12
N GLY A 100 5.93 -0.33 -8.68
CA GLY A 100 4.92 -1.35 -8.55
C GLY A 100 4.43 -1.85 -9.90
N ASP A 101 3.99 -3.10 -9.90
CA ASP A 101 3.38 -3.72 -11.07
C ASP A 101 1.88 -3.80 -10.83
N LEU A 102 1.12 -2.89 -11.42
CA LEU A 102 -0.32 -2.85 -11.28
C LEU A 102 -1.03 -4.02 -11.99
N LEU A 103 -0.39 -4.61 -13.01
CA LEU A 103 -1.01 -5.60 -13.90
C LEU A 103 -0.54 -7.03 -13.62
N GLY A 104 0.46 -7.22 -12.77
CA GLY A 104 1.07 -8.54 -12.54
C GLY A 104 1.80 -9.06 -13.77
N THR A 105 2.30 -8.16 -14.62
CA THR A 105 3.04 -8.46 -15.85
C THR A 105 4.53 -8.66 -15.64
N GLY A 106 5.04 -8.61 -14.41
CA GLY A 106 6.43 -8.88 -14.08
C GLY A 106 6.92 -10.14 -14.82
N ASP A 107 7.92 -9.93 -15.69
CA ASP A 107 8.40 -10.92 -16.66
C ASP A 107 8.64 -12.30 -16.03
N ALA A 108 8.20 -13.33 -16.76
CA ALA A 108 8.38 -14.75 -16.47
C ALA A 108 9.85 -15.19 -16.54
#